data_AF-A0A957PDD9-F1
#
_entry.id   AF-A0A957PDD9-F1
#
_cell.length_a   1.000
_cell.length_b   1.000
_cell.length_c   1.000
_cell.angle_alpha   90.00
_cell.angle_beta   90.00
_cell.angle_gamma   90.00
#
_symmetry.space_group_name_H-M   'P 1'
#
loop_
_entity.id
_entity.type
_entity.pdbx_description
1 polymer ?
#
loop_
_entity_poly.entity_id
_entity_poly.type
_entity_poly.pdbx_seq_one_letter_code
_entity_poly.pdbx_strand_id
1 'polypeptide(L)' 'MSVELQSGESQDSLLKRFRKAVAESRILPTVRQKRWFTSKSEIRRIKKQKAIRKARRMLSDY' A
#
# COMPACT_ATOMS: atom_id res chain seq x y z
N MET A 1 -9.41 4.44 -12.62
CA MET A 1 -9.94 5.01 -11.38
C MET A 1 -9.72 6.50 -11.48
N SER A 2 -10.76 7.26 -11.81
CA SER A 2 -10.74 8.73 -11.87
C SER A 2 -11.42 9.30 -10.62
N VAL A 3 -10.96 10.45 -10.15
CA VAL A 3 -11.61 11.21 -9.07
C VAL A 3 -11.96 12.57 -9.66
N GLU A 4 -13.25 12.88 -9.70
CA GLU A 4 -13.80 14.10 -10.30
C GLU A 4 -14.27 15.06 -9.20
N LEU A 5 -14.14 16.36 -9.48
CA LEU A 5 -14.55 17.43 -8.57
C LEU A 5 -16.07 17.41 -8.38
N GLN A 6 -16.53 17.39 -7.13
CA GLN A 6 -17.95 17.48 -6.81
C GLN A 6 -18.41 18.95 -6.70
N SER A 7 -19.69 19.19 -6.95
CA SER A 7 -20.28 20.53 -6.79
C SER A 7 -20.12 21.01 -5.34
N GLY A 8 -19.58 22.21 -5.15
CA GLY A 8 -19.31 22.80 -3.84
C GLY A 8 -18.12 22.19 -3.07
N GLU A 9 -17.38 21.25 -3.67
CA GLU A 9 -16.20 20.66 -3.05
C GLU A 9 -14.98 21.60 -3.13
N SER A 10 -14.22 21.71 -2.04
CA SER A 10 -12.94 22.41 -2.05
C SER A 10 -11.83 21.56 -2.67
N GLN A 11 -10.82 22.21 -3.27
CA GLN A 11 -9.69 21.51 -3.89
C GLN A 11 -8.93 20.60 -2.91
N ASP A 12 -8.83 21.01 -1.64
CA ASP A 12 -8.22 20.21 -0.58
C ASP A 12 -8.97 18.91 -0.30
N SER A 13 -10.31 18.95 -0.32
CA SER A 13 -11.15 17.75 -0.18
C SER A 13 -10.93 16.81 -1.36
N LEU A 14 -10.92 17.34 -2.59
CA LEU A 14 -10.65 16.56 -3.80
C LEU A 14 -9.30 15.84 -3.71
N LEU A 15 -8.24 16.53 -3.28
CA LEU A 15 -6.91 15.94 -3.11
C LEU A 15 -6.89 14.84 -2.03
N LYS A 16 -7.64 14.99 -0.94
CA LYS A 16 -7.77 13.94 0.09
C LYS A 16 -8.44 12.68 -0.47
N ARG A 17 -9.53 12.84 -1.24
CA ARG A 17 -10.22 11.71 -1.89
C ARG A 17 -9.32 11.01 -2.91
N PHE A 18 -8.60 11.80 -3.72
CA PHE A 18 -7.62 11.25 -4.66
C PHE A 18 -6.54 10.42 -3.94
N ARG A 19 -5.91 10.96 -2.89
CA ARG A 19 -4.90 10.23 -2.10
C ARG A 19 -5.46 8.94 -1.52
N LYS A 20 -6.69 8.97 -0.99
CA LYS A 20 -7.39 7.78 -0.46
C LYS A 20 -7.61 6.73 -1.55
N ALA A 21 -8.15 7.10 -2.71
CA ALA A 21 -8.37 6.20 -3.83
C ALA A 21 -7.06 5.56 -4.33
N VAL A 22 -5.99 6.34 -4.44
CA VAL A 22 -4.65 5.83 -4.81
C VAL A 22 -4.12 4.85 -3.76
N ALA A 23 -4.27 5.15 -2.47
CA ALA A 23 -3.85 4.26 -1.39
C ALA A 23 -4.63 2.94 -1.38
N GLU A 24 -5.95 2.99 -1.57
CA GLU A 24 -6.84 1.81 -1.66
C GLU A 24 -6.51 0.92 -2.85
N SER A 25 -6.19 1.51 -4.01
CA SER A 25 -5.79 0.77 -5.21
C SER A 25 -4.47 -0.01 -5.06
N ARG A 26 -3.66 0.32 -4.03
CA ARG A 26 -2.32 -0.27 -3.79
C ARG A 26 -1.40 -0.25 -5.02
N ILE A 27 -1.57 0.70 -5.94
CA ILE A 27 -0.74 0.78 -7.15
C ILE A 27 0.72 1.09 -6.83
N LEU A 28 1.00 2.07 -5.97
CA LEU A 28 2.36 2.48 -5.60
C LEU A 28 3.21 1.35 -4.99
N PRO A 29 2.74 0.58 -3.98
CA PRO A 29 3.52 -0.54 -3.46
C PRO A 29 3.71 -1.65 -4.51
N THR A 30 2.74 -1.85 -5.40
CA THR A 30 2.85 -2.84 -6.49
C THR A 30 3.94 -2.46 -7.47
N VAL A 31 3.95 -1.21 -7.94
CA VAL A 31 4.98 -0.70 -8.86
C VAL A 31 6.36 -0.74 -8.19
N ARG A 32 6.47 -0.35 -6.92
CA ARG A 32 7.73 -0.45 -6.16
C ARG A 32 8.23 -1.89 -6.06
N GLN A 33 7.35 -2.86 -5.84
CA GLN A 33 7.72 -4.28 -5.78
C GLN A 33 8.17 -4.82 -7.14
N LYS A 34 7.57 -4.33 -8.23
CA LYS A 34 7.90 -4.72 -9.61
C LYS A 34 9.09 -3.94 -10.20
N ARG A 35 9.59 -2.90 -9.52
CA ARG A 35 10.65 -2.01 -10.01
C ARG A 35 11.91 -2.76 -10.44
N TRP A 36 12.27 -3.82 -9.71
CA TRP A 36 13.46 -4.61 -9.96
C TRP A 36 13.11 -6.09 -10.02
N PHE A 37 13.86 -6.84 -10.82
CA PHE A 37 13.77 -8.29 -10.79
C PHE A 37 14.13 -8.80 -9.40
N THR A 38 13.26 -9.64 -8.84
CA THR A 38 13.48 -10.33 -7.57
C THR A 38 13.17 -11.79 -7.79
N SER A 39 14.11 -12.68 -7.45
CA SER A 39 13.92 -14.11 -7.66
C SER A 39 12.77 -14.68 -6.83
N LYS A 40 12.18 -15.80 -7.27
CA LYS A 40 11.06 -16.45 -6.55
C LYS A 40 11.46 -16.86 -5.12
N SER A 41 12.71 -17.30 -4.92
CA SER A 41 13.26 -17.65 -3.60
C SER A 41 13.33 -16.44 -2.69
N GLU A 42 13.79 -15.30 -3.21
CA GLU A 42 13.91 -14.06 -2.45
C GLU A 42 12.55 -13.49 -2.06
N ILE A 43 11.56 -13.53 -2.96
CA ILE A 43 10.17 -13.17 -2.65
C ILE A 43 9.62 -14.04 -1.50
N ARG A 44 9.86 -15.36 -1.53
CA ARG A 44 9.44 -16.28 -0.45
C ARG A 44 10.12 -15.95 0.87
N ARG A 45 11.43 -15.69 0.85
CA ARG A 45 12.22 -15.31 2.04
C ARG A 45 11.67 -14.03 2.68
N ILE A 46 11.43 -12.99 1.88
CA ILE A 46 10.87 -11.71 2.36
C ILE A 46 9.48 -11.91 2.95
N LYS A 47 8.59 -12.69 2.30
CA LYS A 47 7.24 -13.00 2.82
C LYS A 47 7.30 -13.71 4.16
N LYS A 48 8.16 -14.74 4.30
CA LYS A 48 8.36 -15.48 5.56
C LYS A 48 8.82 -14.55 6.67
N GLN A 49 9.83 -13.73 6.43
CA GLN A 49 10.32 -12.78 7.43
C GLN A 49 9.27 -11.74 7.83
N LYS A 50 8.46 -11.23 6.88
CA LYS A 50 7.36 -10.30 7.19
C LYS A 50 6.31 -10.95 8.08
N ALA A 51 5.94 -12.21 7.82
CA ALA A 51 4.99 -12.95 8.67
C ALA A 51 5.52 -13.13 10.10
N ILE A 52 6.78 -13.53 10.26
CA ILE A 52 7.43 -13.67 11.58
C ILE A 52 7.47 -12.32 12.31
N ARG A 53 7.86 -11.23 11.63
CA ARG A 53 7.87 -9.88 12.22
C ARG A 53 6.48 -9.45 12.67
N LYS A 54 5.44 -9.75 11.87
CA LYS A 54 4.04 -9.45 12.24
C LYS A 54 3.61 -10.23 13.48
N ALA A 55 3.88 -11.53 13.54
CA ALA A 55 3.55 -12.38 14.68
C ALA A 55 4.23 -11.91 15.98
N ARG A 56 5.52 -11.55 15.89
CA ARG A 56 6.28 -11.02 17.05
C ARG A 56 5.69 -9.71 17.60
N ARG A 57 5.23 -8.80 16.72
CA ARG A 57 4.55 -7.57 17.17
C ARG A 57 3.27 -7.87 17.91
N MET A 58 2.42 -8.74 17.34
CA MET A 58 1.15 -9.11 17.96
C MET A 58 1.30 -9.79 19.33
N LEU A 59 2.39 -10.53 19.55
CA LEU A 59 2.69 -11.16 20.84
C LEU A 59 3.19 -10.16 21.90
N SER A 60 3.90 -9.11 21.48
CA SER A 60 4.44 -8.09 22.39
C SER A 60 3.39 -7.10 22.90
N ASP A 61 2.26 -7.00 22.19
CA ASP A 61 1.16 -6.09 22.52
C ASP A 61 0.14 -6.73 23.52
N TYR A 62 0.46 -7.92 24.08
CA TYR A 62 -0.29 -8.66 25.10
C TYR A 62 0.50 -8.71 26.42
#